data_AF-B1WZ86-F1
#
_entry.id   AF-B1WZ86-F1
#
_cell.length_a   1.000
_cell.length_b   1.000
_cell.length_c   1.000
_cell.angle_alpha   90.00
_cell.angle_beta   90.00
_cell.angle_gamma   90.00
#
_symmetry.space_group_name_H-M   'P 1'
#
loop_
_entity.id
_entity.type
_entity.pdbx_description
1 polymer ?
#
loop_
_entity_poly.entity_id
_entity_poly.type
_entity_poly.pdbx_seq_one_letter_code
_entity_poly.pdbx_strand_id
1 'polypeptide(L)' 'MENTSCNLTLEQQFEMKRIRDAATQMSREQALDLLIQASRLLMIKTNVVRNLGK' A
#
# COMPACT_ATOMS: atom_id res chain seq x y z
N MET A 1 23.82 0.13 -10.00
CA MET A 1 22.39 0.42 -9.78
C MET A 1 22.21 0.48 -8.28
N GLU A 2 22.07 1.68 -7.73
CA GLU A 2 21.92 1.86 -6.30
C GLU A 2 20.72 1.05 -5.83
N ASN A 3 20.95 0.24 -4.80
CA ASN A 3 19.91 -0.46 -4.07
C ASN A 3 19.14 0.62 -3.30
N THR A 4 18.20 1.31 -3.96
CA THR A 4 17.24 2.21 -3.29
C THR A 4 16.46 1.33 -2.33
N SER A 5 16.96 1.20 -1.10
CA SER A 5 16.27 0.48 -0.07
C SER A 5 14.89 1.09 0.04
N CYS A 6 13.85 0.32 -0.27
CA CYS A 6 12.45 0.71 -0.08
C CYS A 6 12.11 0.68 1.41
N ASN A 7 12.93 1.37 2.20
CA ASN A 7 12.69 1.58 3.61
C ASN A 7 11.59 2.63 3.73
N LEU A 8 10.60 2.32 4.55
CA LEU A 8 9.55 3.27 4.87
C LEU A 8 10.15 4.41 5.70
N THR A 9 9.78 5.64 5.36
CA THR A 9 9.99 6.81 6.23
C THR A 9 9.28 6.61 7.58
N LEU A 10 9.66 7.37 8.60
CA LEU A 10 9.04 7.26 9.93
C LEU A 10 7.53 7.52 9.87
N GLU A 11 7.12 8.49 9.06
CA GLU A 11 5.73 8.87 8.81
C GLU A 11 4.97 7.73 8.14
N GLN A 12 5.58 7.07 7.14
CA GLN A 12 4.97 5.90 6.50
C GLN A 12 4.88 4.71 7.46
N GLN A 13 5.86 4.52 8.35
CA GLN A 13 5.79 3.48 9.39
C GLN A 13 4.66 3.76 10.39
N PHE A 14 4.45 5.03 10.76
CA PHE A 14 3.34 5.45 11.60
C PHE A 14 1.99 5.20 10.92
N GLU A 15 1.85 5.55 9.65
CA GLU A 15 0.61 5.24 8.90
C GLU A 15 0.38 3.74 8.76
N MET A 16 1.42 2.93 8.58
CA MET A 16 1.28 1.47 8.60
C MET A 16 0.76 0.95 9.94
N LYS A 17 1.13 1.58 11.06
CA LYS A 17 0.56 1.25 12.37
C LYS A 17 -0.93 1.61 12.44
N ARG A 18 -1.30 2.84 12.05
CA ARG A 18 -2.72 3.27 11.99
C ARG A 18 -3.58 2.34 11.14
N ILE A 19 -3.08 1.94 9.97
CA ILE A 19 -3.80 1.02 9.06
C ILE A 19 -4.00 -0.35 9.72
N ARG A 20 -2.98 -0.89 10.40
CA ARG A 20 -3.11 -2.16 11.13
C ARG A 20 -4.15 -2.07 12.24
N ASP A 21 -4.09 -1.02 13.05
CA ASP A 21 -5.02 -0.81 14.16
C ASP A 21 -6.45 -0.69 13.64
N ALA A 22 -6.67 0.06 12.55
CA ALA A 22 -7.97 0.17 11.90
C ALA A 22 -8.47 -1.16 11.31
N ALA A 23 -7.57 -1.94 10.71
CA ALA A 23 -7.91 -3.24 10.14
C ALA A 23 -8.41 -4.25 11.19
N THR A 24 -7.95 -4.15 12.45
CA THR A 24 -8.46 -5.02 13.53
C THR A 24 -9.93 -4.79 13.87
N GLN A 25 -10.46 -3.63 13.52
CA GLN A 25 -11.86 -3.24 13.79
C GLN A 25 -12.76 -3.44 12.55
N MET A 26 -12.22 -3.93 11.44
CA MET A 26 -13.00 -4.17 10.23
C MET A 26 -13.77 -5.48 10.32
N SER A 27 -15.02 -5.44 9.84
CA SER A 27 -15.72 -6.68 9.50
C SER A 27 -15.02 -7.38 8.32
N ARG A 28 -15.29 -8.69 8.17
CA ARG A 28 -14.75 -9.48 7.06
C ARG A 28 -15.07 -8.88 5.70
N GLU A 29 -16.29 -8.38 5.50
CA GLU A 29 -16.72 -7.78 4.24
C GLU A 29 -15.95 -6.50 3.94
N GLN A 30 -15.80 -5.62 4.92
CA GLN A 30 -15.00 -4.39 4.79
C GLN A 30 -13.54 -4.69 4.47
N ALA A 31 -12.95 -5.69 5.13
CA ALA A 31 -11.56 -6.09 4.88
C ALA A 31 -11.36 -6.65 3.46
N LEU A 32 -12.31 -7.46 2.98
CA LEU A 32 -12.26 -8.02 1.62
C LEU A 32 -12.44 -6.94 0.55
N ASP A 33 -13.39 -6.02 0.75
CA ASP A 33 -13.60 -4.91 -0.18
C ASP A 33 -12.35 -4.01 -0.25
N LEU A 34 -11.77 -3.65 0.91
CA LEU A 34 -10.53 -2.89 0.98
C LEU A 34 -9.37 -3.62 0.27
N LEU A 35 -9.26 -4.94 0.43
CA LEU A 35 -8.22 -5.73 -0.22
C LEU A 35 -8.34 -5.65 -1.75
N ILE A 36 -9.55 -5.81 -2.30
CA ILE A 36 -9.80 -5.71 -3.74
C ILE A 36 -9.42 -4.32 -4.26
N GLN A 37 -9.81 -3.26 -3.53
CA GLN A 37 -9.44 -1.89 -3.88
C GLN A 37 -7.93 -1.66 -3.86
N ALA A 38 -7.24 -2.15 -2.83
CA ALA A 38 -5.78 -2.05 -2.71
C ALA A 38 -5.07 -2.81 -3.84
N SER A 39 -5.52 -4.01 -4.20
CA SER A 39 -4.97 -4.78 -5.33
C SER A 39 -5.12 -4.03 -6.66
N ARG A 40 -6.27 -3.39 -6.90
CA ARG A 40 -6.47 -2.54 -8.08
C ARG A 40 -5.50 -1.37 -8.09
N LEU A 41 -5.34 -0.70 -6.95
CA LEU A 41 -4.45 0.45 -6.82
C LEU A 41 -2.99 0.08 -7.05
N LEU A 42 -2.55 -1.10 -6.60
CA LEU A 42 -1.21 -1.62 -6.88
C LEU A 42 -0.96 -1.76 -8.38
N MET A 43 -1.88 -2.36 -9.13
CA MET A 43 -1.75 -2.48 -10.59
C MET A 43 -1.62 -1.11 -11.27
N ILE A 44 -2.42 -0.13 -10.85
CA ILE A 44 -2.35 1.24 -11.38
C ILE A 44 -0.98 1.85 -11.07
N LYS A 45 -0.50 1.74 -9.82
CA LYS A 45 0.82 2.26 -9.42
C LYS A 45 1.96 1.59 -10.18
N THR A 46 1.90 0.27 -10.42
CA THR A 46 2.88 -0.44 -11.25
C THR A 46 2.91 0.11 -12.68
N ASN A 47 1.74 0.36 -13.28
CA ASN A 47 1.67 0.93 -14.62
C ASN A 47 2.25 2.36 -14.68
N VAL A 48 1.96 3.18 -13.66
CA VAL A 48 2.52 4.54 -13.56
C VAL A 48 4.04 4.50 -13.46
N VAL A 49 4.60 3.70 -12.55
CA VAL A 49 6.06 3.55 -12.41
C VAL A 49 6.70 3.06 -13.72
N ARG A 50 6.07 2.08 -14.38
CA ARG A 50 6.53 1.59 -15.69
C ARG A 50 6.56 2.68 -16.74
N ASN A 51 5.55 3.55 -16.78
CA ASN A 51 5.46 4.61 -17.77
C ASN A 51 6.38 5.80 -17.47
N LEU A 52 6.69 6.07 -16.20
CA LEU A 52 7.64 7.12 -15.79
C LEU A 52 9.11 6.68 -15.92
N GLY A 53 9.37 5.37 -15.83
CA GLY A 53 10.71 4.79 -16.03
C GLY A 53 11.06 4.50 -17.49
N LYS A 54 10.15 4.79 -18.43
CA LYS A 54 10.39 4.80 -19.88
C LYS A 54 10.69 6.21 -20.33
#